data_AF-A0A8H6TCG4-F1
#
_entry.id   AF-A0A8H6TCG4-F1
#
_cell.length_a   1.000
_cell.length_b   1.000
_cell.length_c   1.000
_cell.angle_alpha   90.00
_cell.angle_beta   90.00
_cell.angle_gamma   90.00
#
_symmetry.space_group_name_H-M   'P 1'
#
loop_
_entity.id
_entity.type
_entity.pdbx_description
1 polymer ?
#
loop_
_entity_poly.entity_id
_entity_poly.type
_entity_poly.pdbx_seq_one_letter_code
_entity_poly.pdbx_strand_id
1 'polypeptide(L)'
;MANMLFANFNQDYSCVSVGTRGGYSIINCDPFGRVYTQNDGGRGIVEMLFCTSLIALVGAPDTPSSSPPQAPNRQHKTPVDDMRAAFSPAAS
;
A
#
# COMPACT_ATOMS: atom_id res chain seq x y z
N MET A 1 -8.74 -11.28 -11.37
CA MET A 1 -7.90 -10.24 -12.02
C MET A 1 -7.41 -9.30 -10.95
N ALA A 2 -6.11 -9.01 -10.90
CA ALA A 2 -5.53 -8.08 -9.94
C ALA A 2 -6.04 -6.66 -10.26
N ASN A 3 -7.01 -6.19 -9.48
CA ASN A 3 -7.55 -4.84 -9.60
C ASN A 3 -6.58 -3.90 -8.85
N MET A 4 -5.67 -3.29 -9.60
CA MET A 4 -4.71 -2.29 -9.10
C MET A 4 -5.47 -1.04 -8.67
N LEU A 5 -5.18 -0.55 -7.47
CA LEU A 5 -5.83 0.61 -6.87
C LEU A 5 -4.89 1.81 -6.76
N PHE A 6 -3.59 1.54 -6.68
CA PHE A 6 -2.57 2.54 -6.44
C PHE A 6 -1.25 2.13 -7.09
N ALA A 7 -0.51 3.09 -7.61
CA ALA A 7 0.90 2.94 -7.91
C ALA A 7 1.60 4.30 -7.77
N ASN A 8 2.80 4.32 -7.17
CA ASN A 8 3.64 5.51 -7.09
C ASN A 8 5.12 5.14 -7.07
N PHE A 9 5.97 6.04 -7.54
CA PHE A 9 7.41 5.94 -7.33
C PHE A 9 7.77 6.42 -5.91
N ASN A 10 8.84 5.88 -5.33
CA ASN A 10 9.49 6.51 -4.20
C ASN A 10 10.23 7.81 -4.64
N GLN A 11 10.69 8.59 -3.66
CA GLN A 11 11.19 9.96 -3.85
C GLN A 11 12.43 10.06 -4.75
N ASP A 12 13.23 9.00 -4.84
CA ASP A 12 14.44 8.87 -5.65
C ASP A 12 14.21 8.02 -6.92
N TYR A 13 12.97 7.62 -7.20
CA TYR A 13 12.54 6.86 -8.39
C TYR A 13 13.19 5.47 -8.54
N SER A 14 13.80 4.95 -7.48
CA SER A 14 14.46 3.65 -7.47
C SER A 14 13.50 2.48 -7.25
N CYS A 15 12.31 2.71 -6.69
CA CYS A 15 11.28 1.71 -6.48
C CYS A 15 9.88 2.21 -6.86
N VAL A 16 8.98 1.26 -7.13
CA VAL A 16 7.55 1.47 -7.33
C VAL A 16 6.78 0.71 -6.27
N SER A 17 5.88 1.40 -5.57
CA SER A 17 4.86 0.78 -4.73
C SER A 17 3.59 0.53 -5.53
N VAL A 18 2.92 -0.59 -5.26
CA VAL A 18 1.66 -0.97 -5.93
C VAL A 18 0.67 -1.44 -4.88
N GLY A 19 -0.51 -0.81 -4.84
CA GLY A 19 -1.66 -1.23 -4.03
C GLY A 19 -2.69 -1.96 -4.88
N THR A 20 -3.29 -3.02 -4.34
CA THR A 20 -4.30 -3.85 -4.99
C THR A 20 -5.45 -4.15 -4.03
N ARG A 21 -6.52 -4.78 -4.52
CA ARG A 21 -7.61 -5.31 -3.67
C ARG A 21 -7.16 -6.42 -2.71
N GLY A 22 -6.03 -7.09 -2.97
CA GLY A 22 -5.53 -8.19 -2.14
C GLY A 22 -4.42 -7.81 -1.18
N GLY A 23 -3.82 -6.63 -1.33
CA GLY A 23 -2.61 -6.26 -0.60
C GLY A 23 -1.79 -5.21 -1.33
N TYR A 24 -0.50 -5.14 -1.02
CA TYR A 24 0.45 -4.25 -1.69
C TYR A 24 1.78 -4.94 -2.02
N SER A 25 2.58 -4.29 -2.84
CA SER A 25 3.88 -4.79 -3.29
C SER A 25 4.85 -3.65 -3.54
N ILE A 26 6.14 -3.92 -3.32
CA ILE A 26 7.25 -3.00 -3.62
C ILE A 26 8.11 -3.68 -4.68
N ILE A 27 8.46 -2.93 -5.72
CA ILE A 27 9.20 -3.40 -6.88
C ILE A 27 10.39 -2.46 -7.07
N ASN A 28 11.60 -3.01 -7.07
CA ASN A 28 12.80 -2.28 -7.46
C ASN A 28 12.77 -2.00 -8.97
N CYS A 29 13.25 -0.83 -9.38
CA CYS A 29 13.33 -0.44 -10.78
C CYS A 29 14.56 -1.07 -11.47
N ASP A 30 15.69 -1.17 -10.77
CA ASP A 30 16.96 -1.67 -11.32
C ASP A 30 17.79 -2.49 -10.30
N PRO A 31 18.02 -3.80 -10.53
CA PRO A 31 17.34 -4.61 -11.54
C PRO A 31 15.83 -4.69 -11.23
N PHE A 32 15.02 -4.70 -12.28
CA PHE A 32 13.57 -4.74 -12.13
C PHE A 32 13.13 -6.03 -11.43
N GLY A 33 12.51 -5.89 -10.25
CA GLY A 33 12.18 -7.06 -9.44
C GLY A 33 11.31 -6.74 -8.23
N ARG A 34 10.35 -7.61 -7.95
CA ARG A 34 9.51 -7.51 -6.76
C ARG A 34 10.34 -7.83 -5.52
N VAL A 35 10.50 -6.85 -4.63
CA VAL A 35 11.31 -6.98 -3.40
C VAL A 35 10.46 -7.32 -2.17
N TYR A 36 9.18 -6.94 -2.18
CA TYR A 36 8.27 -7.20 -1.07
C TYR A 36 6.83 -7.34 -1.54
N THR A 37 6.05 -8.17 -0.84
CA THR A 37 4.60 -8.31 -1.06
C THR A 37 3.92 -8.69 0.24
N GLN A 38 2.81 -8.03 0.52
CA GLN A 38 1.98 -8.30 1.68
C GLN A 38 0.52 -8.41 1.22
N ASN A 39 -0.14 -9.51 1.60
CA ASN A 39 -1.51 -9.81 1.22
C ASN A 39 -2.45 -9.65 2.42
N ASP A 40 -2.75 -8.42 2.80
CA ASP A 40 -3.52 -8.10 4.01
C ASP A 40 -4.75 -7.21 3.76
N GLY A 41 -5.32 -7.31 2.56
CA GLY A 41 -6.54 -6.62 2.15
C GLY A 41 -6.31 -5.44 1.23
N GLY A 42 -7.39 -4.78 0.81
CA GLY A 42 -7.34 -3.71 -0.18
C GLY A 42 -6.50 -2.52 0.27
N ARG A 43 -5.51 -2.12 -0.54
CA ARG A 43 -4.66 -0.94 -0.29
C ARG A 43 -4.88 0.12 -1.35
N GLY A 44 -5.45 1.25 -0.95
CA GLY A 44 -5.79 2.38 -1.81
C GLY A 44 -4.68 3.43 -1.92
N ILE A 45 -3.76 3.48 -0.94
CA ILE A 45 -2.52 4.28 -1.01
C ILE A 45 -1.41 3.47 -0.33
N VAL A 46 -0.21 3.52 -0.93
CA VAL A 46 1.01 2.84 -0.45
C VAL A 46 2.19 3.78 -0.68
N GLU A 47 2.49 4.65 0.27
CA GLU A 47 3.57 5.65 0.12
C GLU A 47 4.84 5.18 0.83
N MET A 48 5.96 5.17 0.10
CA MET A 48 7.27 4.77 0.61
C MET A 48 8.02 5.98 1.19
N LEU A 49 8.86 5.76 2.20
CA LEU A 49 9.93 6.71 2.54
C LEU A 49 11.26 6.22 1.95
N PHE A 50 11.65 6.80 0.82
CA PHE A 50 12.81 6.41 0.00
C PHE A 50 12.89 4.88 -0.18
N CYS A 51 14.03 4.27 0.14
CA CYS A 51 14.26 2.82 0.17
C CYS A 51 14.30 2.26 1.60
N THR A 52 13.56 2.88 2.53
CA THR A 52 13.49 2.40 3.91
C THR A 52 12.40 1.34 4.09
N SER A 53 12.34 0.77 5.29
CA SER A 53 11.25 -0.10 5.71
C SER A 53 9.92 0.61 5.86
N LEU A 54 9.92 1.94 5.99
CA LEU A 54 8.76 2.71 6.43
C LEU A 54 7.83 3.00 5.26
N ILE A 55 6.57 2.58 5.41
CA ILE A 55 5.52 2.78 4.41
C ILE A 55 4.26 3.29 5.11
N ALA A 56 3.62 4.31 4.53
CA ALA A 56 2.30 4.77 4.93
C ALA A 56 1.23 4.04 4.12
N LEU A 57 0.29 3.39 4.81
CA LEU A 57 -0.74 2.56 4.19
C LEU A 57 -2.13 3.14 4.45
N VAL A 58 -2.93 3.18 3.39
CA VAL A 58 -4.35 3.53 3.47
C VAL A 58 -5.18 2.37 2.93
N GLY A 59 -6.13 1.89 3.72
CA GLY A 59 -7.07 0.85 3.30
C GLY A 59 -7.97 1.33 2.15
N ALA A 60 -8.27 0.46 1.21
CA ALA A 60 -9.26 0.73 0.17
C ALA A 60 -10.68 0.46 0.70
N PRO A 61 -11.69 1.28 0.37
CA PRO A 61 -13.06 0.99 0.72
C PRO A 61 -13.51 -0.30 0.02
N ASP A 62 -14.19 -1.20 0.75
CA ASP A 62 -14.78 -2.40 0.15
C ASP A 62 -15.74 -1.99 -0.97
N THR A 63 -15.81 -2.82 -2.03
CA THR A 63 -16.82 -2.61 -3.09
C THR A 63 -18.19 -2.56 -2.44
N PRO A 64 -19.04 -1.56 -2.73
CA PRO A 64 -20.34 -1.44 -2.10
C PRO A 64 -21.14 -2.72 -2.40
N SER A 65 -21.36 -3.53 -1.37
CA SER A 65 -22.34 -4.60 -1.45
C SER A 65 -23.70 -3.95 -1.71
N SER A 66 -24.58 -4.62 -2.44
CA SER A 66 -25.94 -4.13 -2.78
C SER A 66 -26.87 -3.93 -1.58
N SER A 67 -26.36 -3.99 -0.35
CA SER A 67 -27.06 -3.66 0.89
C SER A 67 -26.95 -2.15 1.16
N PRO A 68 -27.99 -1.52 1.75
CA PRO A 68 -27.96 -0.08 2.02
C PRO A 68 -26.73 0.28 2.85
N PRO A 69 -25.98 1.35 2.50
CA PRO A 69 -24.83 1.77 3.28
C PRO A 69 -25.29 2.14 4.69
N GLN A 70 -24.83 1.37 5.67
CA GLN A 70 -25.00 1.70 7.08
C GLN A 70 -24.17 2.97 7.35
N ALA A 71 -24.77 3.95 8.06
CA ALA A 71 -24.17 5.26 8.27
C ALA A 71 -22.71 5.15 8.78
N PRO A 72 -21.75 5.89 8.20
CA PRO A 72 -20.36 5.77 8.60
C PRO A 72 -20.20 6.26 10.04
N ASN A 73 -19.85 5.36 10.96
CA ASN A 73 -19.28 5.72 12.24
C ASN A 73 -17.97 6.48 11.96
N ARG A 74 -18.02 7.81 12.04
CA ARG A 74 -16.86 8.69 11.95
C ARG A 74 -16.00 8.54 13.21
N GLN A 75 -15.36 7.39 13.41
CA GLN A 75 -14.16 7.37 14.22
C GLN A 75 -13.05 7.97 13.36
N HIS A 76 -12.42 9.02 13.87
CA HIS A 76 -11.33 9.78 13.27
C HIS A 76 -10.13 8.89 12.93
N LYS A 77 -10.25 8.06 11.89
CA LYS A 77 -9.10 7.47 11.25
C LYS A 77 -8.72 8.35 10.06
N THR A 78 -7.63 9.09 10.19
CA THR A 78 -7.10 9.79 9.01
C THR A 78 -6.67 8.73 8.00
N PRO A 79 -6.73 9.01 6.69
CA PRO A 79 -6.40 8.02 5.67
C PRO A 79 -5.06 7.32 5.96
N VAL A 80 -4.07 8.04 6.49
CA VAL A 80 -2.67 7.65 6.66
C VAL A 80 -2.28 7.08 8.04
N ASP A 81 -3.23 6.65 8.87
CA ASP A 81 -2.93 6.29 10.27
C ASP A 81 -2.04 5.06 10.48
N ASP A 82 -1.92 4.17 9.50
CA ASP A 82 -1.08 2.98 9.60
C ASP A 82 0.29 3.23 8.95
N MET A 83 1.25 3.78 9.71
CA MET A 83 2.67 3.68 9.38
C MET A 83 3.19 2.30 9.81
N ARG A 84 3.70 1.52 8.85
CA ARG A 84 4.27 0.20 9.13
C ARG A 84 5.68 0.08 8.59
N ALA A 85 6.52 -0.64 9.33
CA ALA A 85 7.75 -1.18 8.79
C ALA A 85 7.39 -2.38 7.90
N ALA A 86 7.33 -2.16 6.59
CA ALA A 86 7.08 -3.19 5.59
C ALA A 86 8.32 -4.08 5.35
N PHE A 87 9.54 -3.56 5.55
CA PHE A 87 10.75 -4.31 5.19
C PHE A 87 12.02 -3.79 5.87
N SER A 88 12.63 -4.48 6.84
CA SER A 88 13.99 -4.11 7.29
C SER A 88 15.01 -4.65 6.27
N PRO A 89 15.72 -3.80 5.51
CA PRO A 89 16.88 -4.27 4.77
C PRO A 89 17.94 -4.53 5.84
N ALA A 90 18.29 -5.79 6.08
CA ALA A 90 19.60 -6.07 6.64
C ALA A 90 20.61 -5.46 5.66
N ALA A 91 21.45 -4.58 6.18
CA ALA A 91 22.59 -4.02 5.49
C ALA A 91 23.35 -5.12 4.74
N SER A 92 23.76 -4.83 3.52
CA SER A 92 24.90 -5.50 2.87
C SER A 92 25.70 -4.42 2.17
#